data_AF-A0A7L9E8B3-F1
#
_entry.id   AF-A0A7L9E8B3-F1
#
_cell.length_a   1.000
_cell.length_b   1.000
_cell.length_c   1.000
_cell.angle_alpha   90.00
_cell.angle_beta   90.00
_cell.angle_gamma   90.00
#
_symmetry.space_group_name_H-M   'P 1'
#
loop_
_entity.id
_entity.type
_entity.pdbx_description
1 polymer ?
#
loop_
_entity_poly.entity_id
_entity_poly.type
_entity_poly.pdbx_seq_one_letter_code
_entity_poly.pdbx_strand_id
1 'polypeptide(L)'
;MRISSDPGNRVRVFPDFHQYAFVPLRFCGFVRLRIRASVRRHRCASAIACVRGRGAALTTLVTEEDRVHLLAHGLTRAAGQECDPLPVVRLFTPDAHATWLLAALDPTDGDTAYGLIDLGIGMPALATVKLSDLASIVGPLKQPVIRDRYFQPTRPLSEYVRLAQENGSITD
;
A
#
# COMPACT_ATOMS: atom_id res chain seq x y z
N MET A 1 -13.81 56.20 0.79
CA MET A 1 -13.39 55.36 1.93
C MET A 1 -13.56 53.91 1.50
N ARG A 2 -12.45 53.22 1.20
CA ARG A 2 -12.43 51.81 0.79
C ARG A 2 -12.39 50.95 2.05
N ILE A 3 -13.19 49.89 2.11
CA ILE A 3 -12.88 48.73 2.94
C ILE A 3 -13.22 47.49 2.12
N SER A 4 -12.15 46.81 1.73
CA SER A 4 -12.10 45.51 1.09
C SER A 4 -12.32 44.45 2.17
N SER A 5 -13.14 43.44 1.88
CA SER A 5 -13.32 42.26 2.73
C SER A 5 -12.73 41.06 2.00
N ASP A 6 -11.49 40.75 2.35
CA ASP A 6 -10.78 39.52 1.98
C ASP A 6 -11.24 38.38 2.91
N PRO A 7 -11.73 37.23 2.39
CA PRO A 7 -12.01 36.08 3.24
C PRO A 7 -10.73 35.26 3.48
N GLY A 8 -10.18 35.47 4.68
CA GLY A 8 -8.99 34.82 5.19
C GLY A 8 -9.01 33.29 5.12
N ASN A 9 -7.95 32.80 4.50
CA ASN A 9 -7.38 31.46 4.54
C ASN A 9 -7.42 30.84 5.97
N ARG A 10 -8.29 29.86 6.18
CA ARG A 10 -8.25 29.00 7.38
C ARG A 10 -7.61 27.67 7.02
N VAL A 11 -6.28 27.65 7.15
CA VAL A 11 -5.47 26.44 7.20
C VAL A 11 -5.96 25.57 8.36
N ARG A 12 -6.58 24.42 8.05
CA ARG A 12 -6.84 23.39 9.05
C ARG A 12 -5.59 22.55 9.20
N VAL A 13 -4.96 22.69 10.36
CA VAL A 13 -3.84 21.86 10.80
C VAL A 13 -4.38 20.45 11.10
N PHE A 14 -3.93 19.45 10.35
CA PHE A 14 -4.13 18.04 10.69
C PHE A 14 -3.01 17.62 11.66
N PRO A 15 -3.33 16.95 12.79
CA PRO A 15 -2.29 16.43 13.67
C PRO A 15 -1.66 15.15 13.09
N ASP A 16 -0.33 15.12 13.13
CA ASP A 16 0.52 13.96 12.83
C ASP A 16 0.21 12.78 13.77
N PHE A 17 -0.12 11.62 13.20
CA PHE A 17 -0.20 10.35 13.92
C PHE A 17 1.06 9.52 13.65
N HIS A 18 2.14 9.79 14.39
CA HIS A 18 3.28 8.90 14.54
C HIS A 18 3.35 8.43 15.99
N GLN A 19 2.96 7.17 16.27
CA GLN A 19 3.60 6.30 17.28
C GLN A 19 2.81 5.01 17.46
N TYR A 20 3.30 3.91 16.88
CA TYR A 20 3.18 2.60 17.53
C TYR A 20 4.56 1.96 17.52
N ALA A 21 5.12 1.89 18.72
CA ALA A 21 6.43 1.34 19.01
C ALA A 21 6.41 -0.18 18.90
N PHE A 22 7.28 -0.74 18.07
CA PHE A 22 7.60 -2.16 18.07
C PHE A 22 8.52 -2.49 19.26
N VAL A 23 8.08 -3.40 20.12
CA VAL A 23 8.89 -4.03 21.17
C VAL A 23 9.54 -5.28 20.58
N PRO A 24 10.87 -5.39 20.48
CA PRO A 24 11.52 -6.66 20.16
C PRO A 24 11.80 -7.44 21.44
N LEU A 25 11.07 -8.54 21.65
CA LEU A 25 11.43 -9.54 22.65
C LEU A 25 12.56 -10.44 22.12
N ARG A 26 13.60 -10.49 22.94
CA ARG A 26 14.87 -11.19 22.80
C ARG A 26 14.70 -12.69 22.52
N PHE A 27 15.40 -13.21 21.51
CA PHE A 27 15.74 -14.63 21.45
C PHE A 27 17.20 -14.83 21.87
N CYS A 28 17.35 -15.49 23.02
CA CYS A 28 18.61 -15.99 23.57
C CYS A 28 18.78 -17.44 23.11
N GLY A 29 19.94 -17.80 22.56
CA GLY A 29 20.26 -19.18 22.19
C GLY A 29 21.56 -19.30 21.40
N PHE A 30 22.69 -19.25 22.11
CA PHE A 30 24.02 -19.51 21.55
C PHE A 30 24.12 -20.96 21.03
N VAL A 31 24.47 -21.10 19.75
CA VAL A 31 24.76 -22.38 19.10
C VAL A 31 26.18 -22.83 19.46
N ARG A 32 26.29 -24.03 20.05
CA ARG A 32 27.56 -24.68 20.40
C ARG A 32 28.21 -25.26 19.14
N LEU A 33 29.23 -24.57 18.64
CA LEU A 33 30.10 -25.00 17.54
C LEU A 33 30.90 -26.25 17.95
N ARG A 34 30.76 -27.35 17.20
CA ARG A 34 31.67 -28.50 17.29
C ARG A 34 32.14 -28.89 15.89
N ILE A 35 33.35 -28.45 15.56
CA ILE A 35 34.05 -28.79 14.32
C ILE A 35 34.48 -30.26 14.40
N ARG A 36 34.05 -31.08 13.44
CA ARG A 36 34.72 -32.34 13.08
C ARG A 36 35.13 -32.24 11.62
N ALA A 37 36.43 -32.16 11.38
CA ALA A 37 37.02 -32.32 10.06
C ALA A 37 36.89 -33.78 9.61
N SER A 38 36.50 -33.99 8.36
CA SER A 38 36.73 -35.26 7.68
C SER A 38 37.02 -35.01 6.20
N VAL A 39 38.25 -35.35 5.82
CA VAL A 39 38.75 -35.34 4.45
C VAL A 39 38.30 -36.62 3.77
N ARG A 40 37.61 -36.54 2.62
CA ARG A 40 37.74 -37.54 1.55
C ARG A 40 37.16 -37.03 0.24
N ARG A 41 37.85 -37.41 -0.83
CA ARG A 41 37.70 -36.92 -2.21
C ARG A 41 36.65 -37.70 -3.00
N HIS A 42 36.24 -37.04 -4.09
CA HIS A 42 35.87 -37.55 -5.42
C HIS A 42 34.41 -37.80 -5.80
N ARG A 43 34.12 -37.18 -6.96
CA ARG A 43 33.17 -37.48 -8.05
C ARG A 43 31.78 -36.85 -8.01
N CYS A 44 31.64 -35.90 -8.95
CA CYS A 44 30.59 -35.78 -9.96
C CYS A 44 29.14 -36.01 -9.54
N ALA A 45 28.41 -34.91 -9.43
CA ALA A 45 27.19 -34.71 -10.20
C ALA A 45 26.85 -33.21 -10.14
N SER A 46 26.93 -32.52 -11.29
CA SER A 46 26.32 -31.21 -11.45
C SER A 46 24.81 -31.39 -11.41
N ALA A 47 24.25 -31.38 -10.20
CA ALA A 47 22.83 -31.16 -10.01
C ALA A 47 22.59 -29.67 -10.27
N ILE A 48 22.10 -29.36 -11.46
CA ILE A 48 21.38 -28.13 -11.71
C ILE A 48 20.24 -28.13 -10.68
N ALA A 49 20.46 -27.42 -9.58
CA ALA A 49 19.38 -27.02 -8.71
C ALA A 49 18.53 -26.10 -9.56
N CYS A 50 17.50 -26.66 -10.20
CA CYS A 50 16.31 -25.90 -10.49
C CYS A 50 15.84 -25.38 -9.13
N VAL A 51 16.32 -24.20 -8.77
CA VAL A 51 15.56 -23.26 -7.99
C VAL A 51 14.31 -23.05 -8.84
N ARG A 52 13.33 -23.94 -8.65
CA ARG A 52 11.93 -23.61 -8.90
C ARG A 52 11.71 -22.44 -7.99
N GLY A 53 11.98 -21.25 -8.52
CA GLY A 53 11.53 -20.02 -7.93
C GLY A 53 10.07 -20.26 -7.63
N ARG A 54 9.69 -20.07 -6.37
CA ARG A 54 8.35 -19.62 -6.05
C ARG A 54 8.19 -18.27 -6.75
N GLY A 55 7.98 -18.32 -8.05
CA GLY A 55 8.03 -17.21 -9.00
C GLY A 55 6.80 -17.22 -9.89
N ALA A 56 5.72 -17.84 -9.42
CA ALA A 56 4.41 -17.77 -10.04
C ALA A 56 3.38 -17.65 -8.92
N ALA A 57 2.62 -16.55 -8.96
CA ALA A 57 1.49 -16.20 -8.11
C ALA A 57 1.79 -15.65 -6.70
N LEU A 58 2.72 -14.69 -6.58
CA LEU A 58 2.36 -13.51 -5.78
C LEU A 58 1.53 -12.67 -6.74
N THR A 59 0.20 -12.68 -6.57
CA THR A 59 -0.71 -11.75 -7.24
C THR A 59 -0.23 -10.35 -6.91
N THR A 60 0.54 -9.74 -7.81
CA THR A 60 0.95 -8.35 -7.62
C THR A 60 -0.33 -7.52 -7.63
N LEU A 61 -0.66 -6.93 -6.47
CA LEU A 61 -1.86 -6.10 -6.28
C LEU A 61 -1.93 -4.94 -7.27
N VAL A 62 -0.78 -4.57 -7.86
CA VAL A 62 -0.59 -3.46 -8.77
C VAL A 62 0.20 -3.99 -9.97
N THR A 63 -0.22 -3.68 -11.20
CA THR A 63 0.57 -4.07 -12.39
C THR A 63 1.78 -3.15 -12.55
N GLU A 64 2.72 -3.51 -13.41
CA GLU A 64 3.86 -2.63 -13.70
C GLU A 64 3.38 -1.30 -14.31
N GLU A 65 2.37 -1.33 -15.18
CA GLU A 65 1.76 -0.13 -15.77
C GLU A 65 1.11 0.76 -14.70
N ASP A 66 0.33 0.17 -13.78
CA ASP A 66 -0.25 0.91 -12.67
C ASP A 66 0.86 1.52 -11.80
N ARG A 67 1.96 0.79 -11.58
CA ARG A 67 3.09 1.23 -10.76
C ARG A 67 3.75 2.46 -11.36
N VAL A 68 3.94 2.51 -12.68
CA VAL A 68 4.47 3.68 -13.39
C VAL A 68 3.59 4.91 -13.15
N HIS A 69 2.27 4.78 -13.30
CA HIS A 69 1.33 5.88 -13.05
C HIS A 69 1.34 6.33 -11.57
N LEU A 70 1.30 5.38 -10.64
CA LEU A 70 1.33 5.68 -9.21
C LEU A 70 2.63 6.38 -8.79
N LEU A 71 3.78 5.97 -9.33
CA LEU A 71 5.07 6.61 -9.06
C LEU A 71 5.15 8.02 -9.66
N ALA A 72 4.57 8.25 -10.84
CA ALA A 72 4.51 9.59 -11.44
C ALA A 72 3.70 10.56 -10.56
N HIS A 73 2.55 10.13 -10.04
CA HIS A 73 1.78 10.89 -9.06
C HIS A 73 2.57 11.08 -7.76
N GLY A 74 3.29 10.05 -7.31
CA GLY A 74 4.17 10.10 -6.15
C GLY A 74 5.27 11.16 -6.23
N LEU A 75 5.96 11.24 -7.37
CA LEU A 75 6.97 12.26 -7.64
C LEU A 75 6.39 13.66 -7.59
N THR A 76 5.22 13.86 -8.20
CA THR A 76 4.51 15.15 -8.20
C THR A 76 4.13 15.58 -6.78
N ARG A 77 3.62 14.63 -5.98
CA ARG A 77 3.27 14.85 -4.58
C ARG A 77 4.49 15.15 -3.71
N ALA A 78 5.58 14.41 -3.90
CA ALA A 78 6.84 14.62 -3.16
C ALA A 78 7.48 15.98 -3.46
N ALA A 79 7.26 16.51 -4.68
CA ALA A 79 7.66 17.86 -5.06
C ALA A 79 6.78 18.97 -4.44
N GLY A 80 5.75 18.62 -3.66
CA GLY A 80 4.84 19.57 -3.02
C GLY A 80 3.87 20.27 -3.99
N GLN A 81 3.73 19.74 -5.22
CA GLN A 81 2.77 20.27 -6.17
C GLN A 81 1.36 19.82 -5.78
N GLU A 82 0.42 20.77 -5.67
CA GLU A 82 -0.98 20.40 -5.52
C GLU A 82 -1.46 19.72 -6.80
N CYS A 83 -1.77 18.43 -6.67
CA CYS A 83 -2.35 17.61 -7.73
C CYS A 83 -3.53 16.83 -7.18
N ASP A 84 -4.58 16.75 -7.98
CA ASP A 84 -5.75 15.92 -7.70
C ASP A 84 -5.86 14.81 -8.77
N PRO A 85 -5.02 13.77 -8.69
CA PRO A 85 -4.96 12.73 -9.70
C PRO A 85 -6.22 11.86 -9.70
N LEU A 86 -6.50 11.24 -10.84
CA LEU A 86 -7.41 10.10 -10.89
C LEU A 86 -6.80 8.91 -10.11
N PRO A 87 -7.59 8.21 -9.28
CA PRO A 87 -7.13 6.95 -8.67
C PRO A 87 -6.74 5.95 -9.76
N VAL A 88 -5.62 5.25 -9.57
CA VAL A 88 -5.08 4.31 -10.57
C VAL A 88 -5.58 2.89 -10.30
N VAL A 89 -5.65 2.49 -9.03
CA VAL A 89 -5.96 1.11 -8.65
C VAL A 89 -7.03 1.09 -7.58
N ARG A 90 -8.00 0.19 -7.76
CA ARG A 90 -8.93 -0.21 -6.71
C ARG A 90 -8.58 -1.60 -6.22
N LEU A 91 -8.39 -1.72 -4.91
CA LEU A 91 -8.22 -2.98 -4.20
C LEU A 91 -9.37 -3.16 -3.23
N PHE A 92 -9.77 -4.41 -2.99
CA PHE A 92 -10.78 -4.72 -1.99
C PHE A 92 -10.60 -6.13 -1.44
N THR A 93 -11.12 -6.37 -0.25
CA THR A 93 -11.23 -7.71 0.31
C THR A 93 -12.62 -8.27 -0.04
N PRO A 94 -12.79 -9.42 -0.71
CA PRO A 94 -14.13 -9.84 -1.16
C PRO A 94 -15.10 -10.21 -0.03
N ASP A 95 -14.56 -10.64 1.11
CA ASP A 95 -15.29 -11.10 2.30
C ASP A 95 -15.22 -10.11 3.47
N ALA A 96 -14.68 -8.91 3.24
CA ALA A 96 -14.72 -7.80 4.19
C ALA A 96 -15.05 -6.53 3.42
N HIS A 97 -15.85 -5.62 3.97
CA HIS A 97 -16.21 -4.37 3.27
C HIS A 97 -15.05 -3.35 3.23
N ALA A 98 -13.81 -3.83 3.09
CA ALA A 98 -12.61 -3.02 3.04
C ALA A 98 -12.20 -2.76 1.58
N THR A 99 -11.99 -1.48 1.26
CA THR A 99 -11.67 -0.99 -0.08
C THR A 99 -10.57 0.06 0.01
N TRP A 100 -9.63 0.00 -0.92
CA TRP A 100 -8.54 0.97 -1.08
C TRP A 100 -8.52 1.51 -2.51
N LEU A 101 -8.62 2.83 -2.66
CA LEU A 101 -8.43 3.54 -3.92
C LEU A 101 -7.07 4.23 -3.91
N LEU A 102 -6.10 3.66 -4.62
CA LEU A 102 -4.72 4.11 -4.63
C LEU A 102 -4.50 5.16 -5.70
N ALA A 103 -3.85 6.27 -5.32
CA ALA A 103 -3.61 7.41 -6.20
C ALA A 103 -2.12 7.69 -6.42
N ALA A 104 -1.25 7.37 -5.46
CA ALA A 104 0.20 7.56 -5.61
C ALA A 104 0.99 6.48 -4.86
N LEU A 105 2.25 6.27 -5.26
CA LEU A 105 3.25 5.50 -4.51
C LEU A 105 4.42 6.39 -4.12
N ASP A 106 4.95 6.20 -2.92
CA ASP A 106 6.18 6.86 -2.48
C ASP A 106 7.35 6.41 -3.38
N PRO A 107 8.02 7.33 -4.08
CA PRO A 107 9.14 6.99 -4.95
C PRO A 107 10.38 6.47 -4.19
N THR A 108 10.46 6.69 -2.87
CA THR A 108 11.60 6.30 -2.03
C THR A 108 11.62 4.79 -1.78
N ASP A 109 10.46 4.21 -1.47
CA ASP A 109 10.33 2.78 -1.16
C ASP A 109 9.57 1.97 -2.22
N GLY A 110 8.79 2.64 -3.08
CA GLY A 110 7.98 2.00 -4.12
C GLY A 110 6.89 1.08 -3.58
N ASP A 111 6.55 1.17 -2.30
CA ASP A 111 5.66 0.26 -1.57
C ASP A 111 4.60 0.99 -0.74
N THR A 112 4.94 2.17 -0.18
CA THR A 112 4.00 3.01 0.56
C THR A 112 3.08 3.74 -0.43
N ALA A 113 1.81 3.31 -0.50
CA ALA A 113 0.80 3.92 -1.33
C ALA A 113 0.00 4.98 -0.57
N TYR A 114 -0.36 6.07 -1.25
CA TYR A 114 -1.30 7.08 -0.78
C TYR A 114 -2.63 6.93 -1.51
N GLY A 115 -3.73 7.02 -0.76
CA GLY A 115 -5.05 6.84 -1.34
C GLY A 115 -6.19 7.02 -0.34
N LEU A 116 -7.42 6.79 -0.83
CA LEU A 116 -8.62 6.75 -0.02
C LEU A 116 -8.84 5.33 0.49
N ILE A 117 -8.98 5.20 1.82
CA ILE A 117 -9.11 3.93 2.53
C ILE A 117 -10.48 3.89 3.21
N ASP A 118 -11.21 2.82 2.97
CA ASP A 118 -12.45 2.47 3.65
C ASP A 118 -12.30 1.07 4.24
N LEU A 119 -12.44 0.94 5.56
CA LEU A 119 -12.33 -0.35 6.25
C LEU A 119 -13.69 -1.00 6.52
N GLY A 120 -14.78 -0.44 5.96
CA GLY A 120 -16.13 -0.95 6.16
C GLY A 120 -16.73 -0.58 7.52
N ILE A 121 -16.21 0.47 8.16
CA ILE A 121 -16.63 0.93 9.50
C ILE A 121 -17.32 2.31 9.49
N GLY A 122 -17.67 2.84 8.31
CA GLY A 122 -18.38 4.11 8.18
C GLY A 122 -17.49 5.36 8.19
N MET A 123 -16.16 5.19 8.08
CA MET A 123 -15.18 6.28 8.23
C MET A 123 -14.09 6.23 7.15
N PRO A 124 -14.44 6.45 5.87
CA PRO A 124 -13.46 6.49 4.79
C PRO A 124 -12.58 7.74 4.90
N ALA A 125 -11.27 7.57 4.71
CA ALA A 125 -10.29 8.64 4.89
C ALA A 125 -9.10 8.53 3.94
N LEU A 126 -8.48 9.66 3.64
CA LEU A 126 -7.17 9.69 2.98
C LEU A 126 -6.08 9.25 3.95
N ALA A 127 -5.26 8.29 3.53
CA ALA A 127 -4.16 7.77 4.33
C ALA A 127 -3.08 7.11 3.45
N THR A 128 -2.00 6.70 4.08
CA THR A 128 -0.93 5.92 3.47
C THR A 128 -0.97 4.47 3.96
N VAL A 129 -0.67 3.51 3.08
CA VAL A 129 -0.64 2.08 3.40
C VAL A 129 0.40 1.37 2.53
N LYS A 130 1.12 0.39 3.07
CA LYS A 130 2.08 -0.39 2.29
C LYS A 130 1.39 -1.47 1.46
N LEU A 131 1.79 -1.64 0.21
CA LEU A 131 1.32 -2.74 -0.63
C LEU A 131 1.71 -4.09 -0.03
N SER A 132 2.88 -4.20 0.63
CA SER A 132 3.28 -5.38 1.39
C SER A 132 2.31 -5.75 2.51
N ASP A 133 1.79 -4.74 3.21
CA ASP A 133 0.85 -4.93 4.31
C ASP A 133 -0.52 -5.34 3.76
N LEU A 134 -0.99 -4.68 2.69
CA LEU A 134 -2.21 -5.07 1.98
C LEU A 134 -2.14 -6.51 1.46
N ALA A 135 -0.99 -6.94 0.93
CA ALA A 135 -0.80 -8.31 0.45
C ALA A 135 -0.83 -9.36 1.57
N SER A 136 -0.63 -8.92 2.82
CA SER A 136 -0.69 -9.78 4.00
C SER A 136 -2.08 -9.82 4.65
N ILE A 137 -2.99 -8.92 4.27
CA ILE A 137 -4.37 -8.90 4.77
C ILE A 137 -5.16 -10.07 4.19
N VAL A 138 -5.84 -10.78 5.09
CA VAL A 138 -6.74 -11.88 4.76
C VAL A 138 -8.03 -11.68 5.54
N GLY A 139 -9.16 -11.67 4.84
CA GLY A 139 -10.46 -11.46 5.42
C GLY A 139 -11.03 -12.66 6.19
N PRO A 140 -12.23 -12.51 6.78
CA PRO A 140 -12.81 -13.48 7.71
C PRO A 140 -13.01 -14.88 7.13
N LEU A 141 -13.35 -14.98 5.84
CA LEU A 141 -13.56 -16.23 5.09
C LEU A 141 -12.29 -16.67 4.36
N LYS A 142 -11.11 -16.19 4.79
CA LYS A 142 -9.80 -16.51 4.21
C LYS A 142 -9.60 -15.98 2.79
N GLN A 143 -10.34 -14.95 2.39
CA GLN A 143 -10.12 -14.32 1.09
C GLN A 143 -9.06 -13.21 1.20
N PRO A 144 -8.04 -13.20 0.34
CA PRO A 144 -7.03 -12.15 0.35
C PRO A 144 -7.59 -10.85 -0.25
N VAL A 145 -6.85 -9.76 -0.09
CA VAL A 145 -7.07 -8.55 -0.88
C VAL A 145 -6.86 -8.87 -2.37
N ILE A 146 -7.77 -8.38 -3.22
CA ILE A 146 -7.70 -8.53 -4.66
C ILE A 146 -7.75 -7.18 -5.38
N ARG A 147 -7.15 -7.13 -6.57
CA ARG A 147 -7.25 -5.99 -7.48
C ARG A 147 -8.55 -6.08 -8.28
N ASP A 148 -9.27 -4.97 -8.36
CA ASP A 148 -10.35 -4.83 -9.30
C ASP A 148 -9.83 -4.60 -10.71
N ARG A 149 -10.10 -5.53 -11.62
CA ARG A 149 -9.66 -5.48 -13.02
C ARG A 149 -10.57 -4.64 -13.92
N TYR A 150 -11.76 -4.28 -13.44
CA TYR A 150 -12.75 -3.51 -14.19
C TYR A 150 -12.90 -2.09 -13.68
N PHE A 151 -12.14 -1.72 -12.66
CA PHE A 151 -12.13 -0.36 -12.14
C PHE A 151 -11.69 0.64 -13.20
N GLN A 152 -12.54 1.63 -13.45
CA GLN A 152 -12.24 2.77 -14.31
C GLN A 152 -12.53 4.05 -13.52
N PRO A 153 -11.51 4.86 -13.18
CA PRO A 153 -11.73 6.09 -12.44
C PRO A 153 -12.49 7.09 -13.30
N THR A 154 -13.62 7.58 -12.78
CA THR A 154 -14.44 8.60 -13.48
C THR A 154 -14.35 9.97 -12.84
N ARG A 155 -13.67 10.09 -11.69
CA ARG A 155 -13.57 11.30 -10.88
C ARG A 155 -12.16 11.47 -10.30
N PRO A 156 -11.73 12.72 -10.03
CA PRO A 156 -10.53 12.97 -9.24
C PRO A 156 -10.64 12.37 -7.83
N LEU A 157 -9.49 12.13 -7.20
CA LEU A 157 -9.43 11.56 -5.85
C LEU A 157 -10.22 12.40 -4.85
N SER A 158 -10.15 13.73 -4.91
CA SER A 158 -10.88 14.63 -4.00
C SER A 158 -12.39 14.42 -4.03
N GLU A 159 -12.97 14.17 -5.21
CA GLU A 159 -14.40 13.90 -5.37
C GLU A 159 -14.78 12.52 -4.83
N TYR A 160 -13.94 11.51 -5.03
CA TYR A 160 -14.13 10.20 -4.37
C TYR A 160 -14.13 10.35 -2.84
N VAL A 161 -13.22 11.16 -2.29
CA VAL A 161 -13.13 11.40 -0.84
C VAL A 161 -14.40 12.08 -0.34
N ARG A 162 -14.85 13.15 -1.00
CA ARG A 162 -16.07 13.89 -0.63
C ARG A 162 -17.29 12.96 -0.62
N LEU A 163 -17.50 12.22 -1.71
CA LEU A 163 -18.64 11.29 -1.83
C LEU A 163 -18.56 10.16 -0.81
N ALA A 164 -17.37 9.61 -0.57
CA ALA A 164 -17.22 8.54 0.40
C ALA A 164 -17.52 9.02 1.83
N GLN A 165 -17.08 10.22 2.19
CA GLN A 165 -17.40 10.82 3.49
C GLN A 165 -18.88 11.14 3.66
N GLU A 166 -19.56 11.58 2.59
CA GLU A 166 -21.00 11.81 2.59
C GLU A 166 -21.81 10.51 2.75
N ASN A 167 -21.37 9.44 2.07
CA ASN A 167 -22.07 8.15 2.10
C ASN A 167 -21.64 7.25 3.27
N GLY A 168 -20.52 7.57 3.93
CA GLY A 168 -19.88 6.71 4.92
C GLY A 168 -19.11 5.52 4.32
N SER A 169 -19.05 5.39 2.99
CA SER A 169 -18.29 4.33 2.31
C SER A 169 -17.93 4.71 0.88
N ILE A 170 -16.90 4.05 0.34
CA ILE A 170 -16.56 4.16 -1.09
C ILE A 170 -17.66 3.47 -1.91
N THR A 171 -18.33 4.23 -2.77
CA THR A 171 -19.36 3.71 -3.67
C THR A 171 -18.76 3.34 -5.03
N ASP A 172 -19.32 2.30 -5.65
CA ASP A 172 -19.08 1.92 -7.05
C ASP A 172 -19.54 2.99 -8.05
#